data_AF-A0A432YCU9-F1
#
_entry.id   AF-A0A432YCU9-F1
#
_cell.length_a   1.000
_cell.length_b   1.000
_cell.length_c   1.000
_cell.angle_alpha   90.00
_cell.angle_beta   90.00
_cell.angle_gamma   90.00
#
_symmetry.space_group_name_H-M   'P 1'
#
loop_
_entity.id
_entity.type
_entity.pdbx_description
1 polymer ?
#
loop_
_entity_poly.entity_id
_entity_poly.type
_entity_poly.pdbx_seq_one_letter_code
_entity_poly.pdbx_strand_id
1 'polypeptide(L)'
;MIHKVKVSNNCKKELQKLDKALSDCLWRNFIQPIQNGLVPPEELQGKYKPSWAANFLGSPMAEAFRKCAEENNLYHYHIGYRFYRTGNDPDYPGDVSEGIAHTRCERYQDTFQHTVIKLCSTHSSPFTIPLANIKDE
;
A
#
# COMPACT_ATOMS: atom_id res chain seq x y z
N MET A 1 -19.95 -6.15 1.86
CA MET A 1 -19.12 -5.20 1.08
C MET A 1 -18.15 -6.02 0.25
N ILE A 2 -18.02 -5.76 -1.05
CA ILE A 2 -17.18 -6.50 -1.98
C ILE A 2 -15.83 -5.78 -2.11
N HIS A 3 -14.72 -6.45 -1.86
CA HIS A 3 -13.39 -5.87 -2.05
C HIS A 3 -12.84 -6.21 -3.44
N LYS A 4 -12.25 -5.23 -4.12
CA LYS A 4 -11.64 -5.40 -5.44
C LYS A 4 -10.26 -4.78 -5.48
N VAL A 5 -9.36 -5.38 -6.24
CA VAL A 5 -8.03 -4.81 -6.49
C VAL A 5 -7.90 -4.38 -7.95
N LYS A 6 -7.50 -3.13 -8.16
CA LYS A 6 -7.11 -2.59 -9.47
C LYS A 6 -5.60 -2.32 -9.45
N VAL A 7 -4.91 -2.55 -10.54
CA VAL A 7 -3.51 -2.13 -10.73
C VAL A 7 -3.51 -0.97 -11.71
N SER A 8 -2.95 0.18 -11.33
CA SER A 8 -2.88 1.37 -12.20
C SER A 8 -2.05 1.09 -13.45
N ASN A 9 -2.28 1.85 -14.52
CA ASN A 9 -1.52 1.69 -15.76
C ASN A 9 -0.03 1.97 -15.55
N ASN A 10 0.31 2.90 -14.66
CA ASN A 10 1.70 3.18 -14.29
C ASN A 10 2.32 2.01 -13.54
N CYS A 11 1.62 1.45 -12.55
CA CYS A 11 2.09 0.27 -11.83
C CYS A 11 2.29 -0.91 -12.76
N LYS A 12 1.41 -1.13 -13.75
CA LYS A 12 1.60 -2.16 -14.79
C LYS A 12 2.89 -1.96 -15.60
N LYS A 13 3.17 -0.72 -16.01
CA LYS A 13 4.41 -0.38 -16.74
C LYS A 13 5.66 -0.57 -15.87
N GLU A 14 5.57 -0.27 -14.58
CA GLU A 14 6.65 -0.52 -13.62
C GLU A 14 6.86 -2.01 -13.37
N LEU A 15 5.77 -2.78 -13.19
CA LEU A 15 5.78 -4.23 -13.00
C LEU A 15 6.50 -4.97 -14.14
N GLN A 16 6.36 -4.51 -15.39
CA GLN A 16 7.09 -5.07 -16.53
C GLN A 16 8.62 -4.90 -16.43
N LYS A 17 9.09 -3.96 -15.61
CA LYS A 17 10.50 -3.62 -15.41
C LYS A 17 11.05 -4.11 -14.08
N LEU A 18 10.18 -4.51 -13.16
CA LEU A 18 10.54 -4.98 -11.82
C LEU A 18 10.86 -6.47 -11.82
N ASP A 19 11.54 -6.90 -10.75
CA ASP A 19 11.79 -8.31 -10.50
C ASP A 19 10.46 -9.08 -10.42
N LYS A 20 10.40 -10.22 -11.12
CA LYS A 20 9.25 -11.12 -11.11
C LYS A 20 8.93 -11.57 -9.68
N ALA A 21 9.95 -11.75 -8.83
CA ALA A 21 9.75 -12.14 -7.44
C ALA A 21 8.83 -11.16 -6.68
N LEU A 22 9.03 -9.85 -6.85
CA LEU A 22 8.21 -8.83 -6.18
C LEU A 22 6.77 -8.82 -6.70
N SER A 23 6.61 -9.01 -8.01
CA SER A 23 5.30 -9.12 -8.67
C SER A 23 4.52 -10.35 -8.18
N ASP A 24 5.18 -11.50 -8.10
CA ASP A 24 4.61 -12.74 -7.57
C ASP A 24 4.22 -12.57 -6.08
N CYS A 25 5.03 -11.83 -5.31
CA CYS A 25 4.74 -11.53 -3.92
C CYS A 25 3.55 -10.57 -3.74
N LEU A 26 3.39 -9.55 -4.58
CA LEU A 26 2.19 -8.72 -4.60
C LEU A 26 0.95 -9.60 -4.86
N TRP A 27 1.03 -10.47 -5.87
CA TRP A 27 -0.08 -11.35 -6.23
C TRP A 27 -0.47 -12.27 -5.07
N ARG A 28 0.50 -13.02 -4.54
CA ARG A 28 0.29 -14.03 -3.50
C ARG A 28 -0.16 -13.45 -2.15
N ASN A 29 0.36 -12.29 -1.77
CA ASN A 29 0.14 -11.76 -0.42
C ASN A 29 -0.92 -10.65 -0.33
N PHE A 30 -1.26 -9.99 -1.45
CA PHE A 30 -2.21 -8.89 -1.45
C PHE A 30 -3.40 -9.14 -2.38
N ILE A 31 -3.14 -9.38 -3.67
CA ILE A 31 -4.22 -9.47 -4.67
C ILE A 31 -5.07 -10.71 -4.46
N GLN A 32 -4.45 -11.89 -4.44
CA GLN A 32 -5.14 -13.17 -4.31
C GLN A 32 -5.90 -13.27 -2.98
N PRO A 33 -5.34 -12.86 -1.82
CA PRO A 33 -6.10 -12.86 -0.56
C PRO A 33 -7.38 -12.03 -0.61
N ILE A 34 -7.35 -10.81 -1.18
CA ILE A 34 -8.54 -9.97 -1.34
C ILE A 34 -9.56 -10.60 -2.29
N GLN A 35 -9.09 -11.19 -3.40
CA GLN A 35 -9.95 -11.92 -4.34
C GLN A 35 -10.62 -13.15 -3.69
N ASN A 36 -9.98 -13.75 -2.70
CA ASN A 36 -10.51 -14.87 -1.93
C ASN A 36 -11.46 -14.43 -0.79
N GLY A 37 -11.73 -13.14 -0.65
CA GLY A 37 -12.74 -12.61 0.28
C GLY A 37 -12.18 -11.95 1.54
N LEU A 38 -10.86 -11.80 1.70
CA LEU A 38 -10.32 -11.00 2.78
C LEU A 38 -10.69 -9.52 2.63
N VAL A 39 -10.97 -8.88 3.78
CA VAL A 39 -11.48 -7.51 3.94
C VAL A 39 -10.41 -6.65 4.64
N PRO A 40 -9.50 -6.00 3.90
CA PRO A 40 -8.59 -5.01 4.48
C PRO A 40 -9.36 -3.73 4.84
N PRO A 41 -8.93 -2.99 5.88
CA PRO A 41 -7.73 -3.20 6.69
C PRO A 41 -7.93 -4.19 7.86
N GLU A 42 -9.16 -4.60 8.16
CA GLU A 42 -9.52 -5.38 9.35
C GLU A 42 -8.80 -6.72 9.41
N GLU A 43 -8.81 -7.48 8.32
CA GLU A 43 -8.17 -8.80 8.27
C GLU A 43 -6.70 -8.77 7.81
N LEU A 44 -6.20 -7.59 7.44
CA LEU A 44 -4.79 -7.34 7.09
C LEU A 44 -4.15 -6.28 8.00
N GLN A 45 -4.66 -6.18 9.24
CA GLN A 45 -4.21 -5.20 10.22
C GLN A 45 -2.70 -5.33 10.46
N GLY A 46 -2.00 -4.20 10.58
CA GLY A 46 -0.54 -4.17 10.68
C GLY A 46 0.19 -4.15 9.34
N LYS A 47 -0.37 -4.78 8.29
CA LYS A 47 0.23 -4.78 6.93
C LYS A 47 -0.20 -3.56 6.14
N TYR A 48 -1.42 -3.07 6.41
CA TYR A 48 -2.07 -1.97 5.72
C TYR A 48 -2.03 -0.71 6.58
N LYS A 49 -1.13 0.23 6.29
CA LYS A 49 -0.97 1.45 7.09
C LYS A 49 -1.41 2.68 6.31
N PRO A 50 -2.15 3.61 6.94
CA PRO A 50 -2.43 4.90 6.34
C PRO A 50 -1.13 5.69 6.13
N SER A 51 -0.94 6.26 4.95
CA SER A 51 0.30 7.00 4.64
C SER A 51 0.41 8.31 5.44
N TRP A 52 -0.69 8.82 5.98
CA TRP A 52 -0.74 10.03 6.80
C TRP A 52 -0.44 9.80 8.30
N ALA A 53 -0.36 8.54 8.75
CA ALA A 53 -0.06 8.17 10.14
C ALA A 53 1.45 8.21 10.47
N ALA A 54 2.29 8.74 9.57
CA ALA A 54 3.72 8.88 9.79
C ALA A 54 4.03 9.95 10.86
N ASN A 55 4.47 9.51 12.05
CA ASN A 55 4.72 10.36 13.22
C ASN A 55 6.08 11.08 13.24
N PHE A 56 6.95 10.83 12.26
CA PHE A 56 8.39 11.11 12.39
C PHE A 56 8.91 12.35 11.64
N LEU A 57 8.06 13.19 11.04
CA LEU A 57 8.53 14.36 10.26
C LEU A 57 7.75 15.64 10.56
N GLY A 58 8.45 16.62 11.16
CA GLY A 58 7.93 17.97 11.45
C GLY A 58 8.29 19.01 10.38
N SER A 59 8.30 18.66 9.10
CA SER A 59 8.59 19.61 8.01
C SER A 59 7.31 20.02 7.26
N PRO A 60 7.21 21.25 6.75
CA PRO A 60 6.04 21.69 5.96
C PRO A 60 5.77 20.79 4.74
N MET A 61 6.82 20.23 4.15
CA MET A 61 6.70 19.27 3.04
C MET A 61 6.06 17.95 3.50
N ALA A 62 6.44 17.46 4.68
CA ALA A 62 5.84 16.25 5.24
C ALA A 62 4.37 16.47 5.60
N GLU A 63 4.00 17.63 6.13
CA GLU A 63 2.61 18.00 6.41
C GLU A 63 1.77 18.07 5.14
N ALA A 64 2.29 18.73 4.09
CA ALA A 64 1.63 18.78 2.78
C ALA A 64 1.41 17.38 2.20
N PHE A 65 2.39 16.48 2.35
CA PHE A 65 2.25 15.09 1.93
C PHE A 65 1.21 14.34 2.78
N ARG A 66 1.21 14.49 4.11
CA ARG A 66 0.21 13.87 5.00
C ARG A 66 -1.20 14.29 4.62
N LYS A 67 -1.42 15.59 4.43
CA LYS A 67 -2.71 16.15 4.01
C LYS A 67 -3.13 15.57 2.66
N CYS A 68 -2.23 15.56 1.68
CA CYS A 68 -2.53 14.99 0.37
C CYS A 68 -2.83 13.48 0.45
N ALA A 69 -2.07 12.73 1.25
CA ALA A 69 -2.28 11.30 1.45
C ALA A 69 -3.63 11.01 2.10
N GLU A 70 -4.05 11.80 3.08
CA GLU A 70 -5.36 11.70 3.71
C GLU A 70 -6.49 12.05 2.73
N GLU A 71 -6.39 13.18 2.03
CA GLU A 71 -7.37 13.62 1.01
C GLU A 71 -7.57 12.60 -0.12
N ASN A 72 -6.51 11.86 -0.47
CA ASN A 72 -6.54 10.87 -1.54
C ASN A 72 -6.69 9.43 -1.03
N ASN A 73 -6.94 9.22 0.28
CA ASN A 73 -7.06 7.90 0.90
C ASN A 73 -5.90 6.97 0.52
N LEU A 74 -4.67 7.45 0.67
CA LEU A 74 -3.45 6.71 0.35
C LEU A 74 -2.99 5.85 1.52
N TYR A 75 -2.82 4.57 1.23
CA TYR A 75 -2.30 3.57 2.13
C TYR A 75 -1.03 2.97 1.54
N HIS A 76 -0.25 2.32 2.39
CA HIS A 76 0.77 1.41 1.93
C HIS A 76 0.54 0.03 2.54
N TYR A 77 0.67 -0.99 1.71
CA TYR A 77 0.66 -2.39 2.11
C TYR A 77 2.07 -2.94 2.05
N HIS A 78 2.52 -3.52 3.15
CA HIS A 78 3.82 -4.17 3.21
C HIS A 78 3.75 -5.61 2.67
N ILE A 79 4.41 -5.86 1.54
CA ILE A 79 4.38 -7.11 0.80
C ILE A 79 5.40 -8.10 1.39
N GLY A 80 5.02 -9.38 1.52
CA GLY A 80 5.94 -10.46 1.88
C GLY A 80 6.18 -10.66 3.38
N TYR A 81 5.49 -9.92 4.27
CA TYR A 81 5.70 -10.04 5.71
C TYR A 81 5.32 -11.42 6.28
N ARG A 82 6.31 -12.09 6.86
CA ARG A 82 6.16 -13.29 7.72
C ARG A 82 5.87 -12.87 9.17
N PHE A 83 4.58 -12.73 9.50
CA PHE A 83 4.02 -12.67 10.86
C PHE A 83 4.48 -11.56 11.83
N TYR A 84 3.51 -10.97 12.52
CA TYR A 84 3.58 -9.85 13.47
C TYR A 84 3.95 -10.31 14.90
N ARG A 85 4.99 -11.12 15.10
CA ARG A 85 5.42 -11.48 16.47
C ARG A 85 6.52 -10.58 17.01
N THR A 86 7.23 -9.87 16.14
CA THR A 86 8.37 -9.02 16.48
C THR A 86 8.46 -7.86 15.46
N GLY A 87 8.85 -6.67 15.92
CA GLY A 87 9.01 -5.48 15.05
C GLY A 87 9.18 -4.16 15.83
N ASN A 88 9.80 -3.18 15.19
CA ASN A 88 10.18 -1.89 15.81
C ASN A 88 9.08 -0.80 15.76
N ASP A 89 7.96 -1.07 15.09
CA ASP A 89 6.84 -0.13 15.00
C ASP A 89 5.81 -0.48 16.10
N PRO A 90 5.54 0.42 17.05
CA PRO A 90 4.68 0.14 18.21
C PRO A 90 3.20 0.03 17.83
N ASP A 91 2.78 0.67 16.75
CA ASP A 91 1.39 0.66 16.28
C ASP A 91 1.16 -0.50 15.29
N TYR A 92 2.21 -0.93 14.59
CA TYR A 92 2.12 -1.93 13.53
C TYR A 92 3.42 -2.79 13.37
N PRO A 93 3.68 -3.73 14.29
CA PRO A 93 4.98 -4.42 14.45
C PRO A 93 5.29 -5.49 13.38
N GLY A 94 6.41 -5.43 12.66
CA GLY A 94 6.87 -6.56 11.82
C GLY A 94 8.37 -6.59 11.57
N ASP A 95 8.91 -7.77 11.22
CA ASP A 95 10.36 -7.99 11.04
C ASP A 95 10.91 -7.80 9.61
N VAL A 96 10.22 -8.27 8.56
CA VAL A 96 10.77 -8.28 7.18
C VAL A 96 9.71 -7.99 6.12
N SER A 97 9.93 -6.93 5.33
CA SER A 97 9.20 -6.66 4.09
C SER A 97 10.00 -7.11 2.90
N GLU A 98 9.33 -7.73 1.93
CA GLU A 98 9.89 -7.91 0.59
C GLU A 98 9.60 -6.70 -0.32
N GLY A 99 8.74 -5.76 0.12
CA GLY A 99 8.49 -4.52 -0.59
C GLY A 99 7.23 -3.80 -0.12
N ILE A 100 6.91 -2.66 -0.74
CA ILE A 100 5.73 -1.87 -0.41
C ILE A 100 4.84 -1.69 -1.63
N ALA A 101 3.56 -2.01 -1.51
CA ALA A 101 2.51 -1.61 -2.43
C ALA A 101 1.89 -0.30 -1.93
N HIS A 102 2.03 0.76 -2.72
CA HIS A 102 1.31 2.00 -2.46
C HIS A 102 -0.08 1.89 -3.09
N THR A 103 -1.11 2.13 -2.29
CA THR A 103 -2.50 1.88 -2.67
C THR A 103 -3.39 3.08 -2.40
N ARG A 104 -4.40 3.28 -3.24
CA ARG A 104 -5.51 4.20 -2.99
C ARG A 104 -6.77 3.40 -2.71
N CYS A 105 -7.50 3.77 -1.66
CA CYS A 105 -8.74 3.13 -1.26
C CYS A 105 -9.94 4.00 -1.63
N GLU A 106 -10.93 3.42 -2.27
CA GLU A 106 -12.13 4.13 -2.66
C GLU A 106 -13.36 3.26 -2.41
N ARG A 107 -14.41 3.85 -1.84
CA ARG A 107 -15.69 3.18 -1.62
C ARG A 107 -16.69 3.62 -2.67
N TYR A 108 -17.22 2.66 -3.42
CA TYR A 108 -18.26 2.85 -4.43
C TYR A 108 -19.45 1.95 -4.11
N GLN A 109 -20.52 2.53 -3.54
CA GLN A 109 -21.71 1.78 -3.12
C GLN A 109 -21.33 0.56 -2.24
N ASP A 110 -21.51 -0.65 -2.78
CA ASP A 110 -21.21 -1.93 -2.12
C ASP A 110 -19.77 -2.44 -2.37
N THR A 111 -18.96 -1.72 -3.13
CA THR A 111 -17.58 -2.10 -3.47
C THR A 111 -16.56 -1.23 -2.75
N PHE A 112 -15.53 -1.86 -2.18
CA PHE A 112 -14.32 -1.21 -1.71
C PHE A 112 -13.17 -1.53 -2.67
N GLN A 113 -12.67 -0.53 -3.38
CA GLN A 113 -11.62 -0.68 -4.38
C GLN A 113 -10.26 -0.31 -3.78
N HIS A 114 -9.29 -1.22 -3.92
CA HIS A 114 -7.89 -1.02 -3.62
C HIS A 114 -7.12 -0.86 -4.94
N THR A 115 -6.73 0.36 -5.28
CA THR A 115 -5.93 0.64 -6.48
C THR A 115 -4.46 0.64 -6.13
N VAL A 116 -3.68 -0.34 -6.61
CA VAL A 116 -2.21 -0.36 -6.49
C VAL A 116 -1.63 0.64 -7.48
N ILE A 117 -0.99 1.69 -6.96
CA ILE A 117 -0.46 2.82 -7.71
C ILE A 117 1.01 2.62 -8.06
N LYS A 118 1.79 2.03 -7.15
CA LYS A 118 3.24 1.87 -7.27
C LYS A 118 3.72 0.70 -6.41
N LEU A 119 4.78 0.02 -6.86
CA LEU A 119 5.53 -0.94 -6.06
C LEU A 119 6.95 -0.47 -5.78
N CYS A 120 7.44 -0.72 -4.56
CA CYS A 120 8.80 -0.42 -4.15
C CYS A 120 9.47 -1.69 -3.61
N SER A 121 10.68 -2.02 -4.08
CA SER A 121 11.47 -3.18 -3.65
C SER A 121 12.27 -2.93 -2.36
N THR A 122 12.35 -1.67 -1.91
CA THR A 122 12.93 -1.26 -0.64
C THR A 122 11.85 -0.62 0.23
N HIS A 123 12.08 -0.54 1.54
CA HIS A 123 11.36 0.38 2.45
C HIS A 123 11.69 1.84 2.10
N SER A 124 11.49 2.21 0.84
CA SER A 124 11.58 3.58 0.40
C SER A 124 10.54 4.35 1.18
N SER A 125 10.99 5.45 1.78
CA SER A 125 10.19 6.39 2.55
C SER A 125 8.75 6.50 1.99
N PRO A 126 7.71 6.50 2.84
CA PRO A 126 6.31 6.56 2.38
C PRO A 126 6.02 7.80 1.49
N PHE A 127 6.92 8.79 1.51
CA PHE A 127 6.93 10.03 0.75
C PHE A 127 7.39 9.90 -0.72
N THR A 128 7.54 8.69 -1.25
CA THR A 128 8.04 8.49 -2.64
C THR A 128 6.95 8.28 -3.68
N ILE A 129 5.66 8.39 -3.32
CA ILE A 129 4.57 8.39 -4.30
C ILE A 129 4.59 9.74 -5.01
N PRO A 130 4.95 9.83 -6.30
CA PRO A 130 4.82 11.07 -7.04
C PRO A 130 3.32 11.39 -7.16
N LEU A 131 2.93 12.63 -6.85
CA LEU A 131 1.53 13.07 -6.96
C LEU A 131 0.95 12.85 -8.37
N ALA A 132 1.80 12.86 -9.40
CA ALA A 132 1.45 12.52 -10.77
C ALA A 132 0.86 11.11 -10.91
N ASN A 133 1.36 10.14 -10.13
CA ASN A 133 0.92 8.75 -10.21
C ASN A 133 -0.48 8.53 -9.63
N ILE A 134 -0.99 9.48 -8.84
CA ILE A 134 -2.34 9.39 -8.23
C ILE A 134 -3.43 9.67 -9.28
N LYS A 135 -3.12 10.42 -10.35
CA LYS A 135 -4.09 10.86 -11.37
C LYS A 135 -4.20 9.94 -12.59
N ASP A 136 -3.33 8.94 -12.72
CA ASP A 136 -3.33 8.00 -13.84
C ASP A 136 -4.25 6.79 -13.55
N GLU A 137 -5.48 6.84 -14.07
CA GLU A 137 -6.49 5.77 -13.98
C GLU A 137 -6.57 4.87 -15.21
#